data_AF-A0AAE6FVV5-F1
#
_entry.id   AF-A0AAE6FVV5-F1
#
_cell.length_a   1.000
_cell.length_b   1.000
_cell.length_c   1.000
_cell.angle_alpha   90.00
_cell.angle_beta   90.00
_cell.angle_gamma   90.00
#
_symmetry.space_group_name_H-M   'P 1'
#
loop_
_entity.id
_entity.type
_entity.pdbx_description
1 polymer ?
#
loop_
_entity_poly.entity_id
_entity_poly.type
_entity_poly.pdbx_seq_one_letter_code
_entity_poly.pdbx_strand_id
1 'polypeptide(L)'
;MLTFEVDAVEEASTPPVTAPLGTFVEDALWMAPGPDTRVLETHGVHPLLAAVHTAFAEHRPLVLSPDAIWLTMAQGVAQHIRLNGESLRDRLVRHEGRKKLTVERANWCPSRLLPRWMGSSLMAGS
;
A
#
# COMPACT_ATOMS: atom_id res chain seq x y z
N MET A 1 32.99 -4.04 -30.18
CA MET A 1 31.75 -4.36 -29.46
C MET A 1 31.50 -5.84 -29.67
N LEU A 2 31.55 -6.65 -28.61
CA LEU A 2 31.34 -8.09 -28.68
C LEU A 2 29.87 -8.34 -28.35
N THR A 3 29.08 -8.80 -29.32
CA THR A 3 27.70 -9.23 -29.12
C THR A 3 27.69 -10.75 -29.07
N PHE A 4 27.11 -11.30 -28.01
CA PHE A 4 26.89 -12.74 -27.87
C PHE A 4 25.54 -13.08 -28.48
N GLU A 5 25.46 -14.19 -29.21
CA GLU A 5 24.17 -14.77 -29.61
C GLU A 5 23.41 -15.14 -28.34
N VAL A 6 22.19 -14.63 -28.21
CA VAL A 6 21.26 -14.98 -27.14
C VAL A 6 20.25 -15.94 -27.75
N ASP A 7 20.19 -17.16 -27.21
CA ASP A 7 19.20 -18.15 -27.64
C ASP A 7 17.79 -17.58 -27.48
N ALA A 8 16.93 -17.83 -28.47
CA ALA A 8 15.53 -17.45 -28.40
C ALA A 8 14.86 -18.24 -27.27
N VAL A 9 14.26 -17.55 -26.32
CA VAL A 9 13.55 -18.17 -25.19
C VAL A 9 12.05 -18.11 -25.46
N GLU A 10 11.36 -19.25 -25.31
CA GLU A 10 9.90 -19.29 -25.38
C GLU A 10 9.30 -18.58 -24.16
N GLU A 11 8.40 -17.63 -24.40
CA GLU A 11 7.71 -16.90 -23.33
C GLU A 11 6.83 -17.84 -22.51
N ALA A 12 6.82 -17.64 -21.19
CA ALA A 12 5.96 -18.42 -20.31
C ALA A 12 4.47 -18.10 -20.55
N SER A 13 3.75 -19.06 -21.11
CA SER A 13 2.30 -18.97 -21.40
C SER A 13 1.40 -19.37 -20.21
N THR A 14 1.94 -20.10 -19.23
CA THR A 14 1.17 -20.57 -18.07
C THR A 14 0.97 -19.42 -17.08
N PRO A 15 -0.26 -19.10 -16.62
CA PRO A 15 -0.49 -18.03 -15.66
C PRO A 15 0.29 -18.25 -14.35
N PRO A 16 0.86 -17.19 -13.74
CA PRO A 16 1.58 -17.32 -12.49
C PRO A 16 0.64 -17.62 -11.32
N VAL A 17 1.17 -18.32 -10.32
CA VAL A 17 0.45 -18.58 -9.06
C VAL A 17 0.26 -17.25 -8.33
N THR A 18 -0.98 -16.97 -7.95
CA THR A 18 -1.37 -15.69 -7.34
C THR A 18 -2.32 -15.93 -6.17
N ALA A 19 -2.38 -14.98 -5.25
CA ALA A 19 -3.34 -14.95 -4.15
C ALA A 19 -3.99 -13.56 -4.01
N PRO A 20 -5.17 -13.44 -3.38
CA PRO A 20 -5.80 -12.15 -3.12
C PRO A 20 -4.90 -11.26 -2.25
N LEU A 21 -4.78 -9.98 -2.56
CA LEU A 21 -3.95 -9.03 -1.80
C LEU A 21 -4.32 -8.99 -0.30
N GLY A 22 -5.61 -9.14 0.01
CA GLY A 22 -6.11 -9.17 1.39
C GLY A 22 -5.57 -10.34 2.23
N THR A 23 -4.97 -11.37 1.62
CA THR A 23 -4.27 -12.43 2.38
C THR A 23 -2.95 -11.97 2.96
N PHE A 24 -2.35 -10.91 2.40
CA PHE A 24 -1.03 -10.42 2.80
C PHE A 24 -1.09 -9.09 3.56
N VAL A 25 -2.19 -8.33 3.41
CA VAL A 25 -2.35 -7.01 4.02
C VAL A 25 -3.74 -6.93 4.64
N GLU A 26 -3.80 -6.77 5.96
CA GLU A 26 -5.07 -6.75 6.71
C GLU A 26 -5.89 -5.48 6.45
N ASP A 27 -5.24 -4.32 6.32
CA ASP A 27 -5.87 -3.04 6.05
C ASP A 27 -5.62 -2.60 4.62
N ALA A 28 -6.66 -2.67 3.77
CA ALA A 28 -6.61 -2.07 2.44
C ALA A 28 -6.40 -0.55 2.58
N LEU A 29 -5.17 -0.11 2.32
CA LEU A 29 -4.79 1.29 2.38
C LEU A 29 -5.54 2.07 1.29
N TRP A 30 -5.84 3.34 1.56
CA TRP A 30 -6.52 4.28 0.64
C TRP A 30 -5.92 4.36 -0.78
N MET A 31 -4.67 3.90 -0.97
CA MET A 31 -3.94 3.88 -2.24
C MET A 31 -3.61 2.46 -2.74
N ALA A 32 -4.13 1.42 -2.09
CA ALA A 32 -3.92 0.03 -2.48
C ALA A 32 -5.05 -0.46 -3.39
N PRO A 33 -4.77 -1.43 -4.28
CA PRO A 33 -5.82 -2.20 -4.95
C PRO A 33 -6.77 -2.83 -3.92
N GLY A 34 -7.99 -3.17 -4.37
CA GLY A 34 -8.96 -3.86 -3.51
C GLY A 34 -8.42 -5.20 -2.97
N PRO A 35 -8.93 -5.70 -1.84
CA PRO A 35 -8.44 -6.91 -1.19
C PRO A 35 -8.52 -8.17 -2.09
N ASP A 36 -9.47 -8.20 -3.03
CA ASP A 36 -9.64 -9.31 -3.97
C ASP A 36 -8.66 -9.29 -5.16
N THR A 37 -7.82 -8.25 -5.27
CA THR A 37 -6.84 -8.12 -6.35
C THR A 37 -5.82 -9.25 -6.27
N ARG A 38 -5.65 -10.00 -7.37
CA ARG A 38 -4.69 -11.10 -7.44
C ARG A 38 -3.26 -10.57 -7.56
N VAL A 39 -2.39 -10.94 -6.63
CA VAL A 39 -0.99 -10.53 -6.58
C VAL A 39 -0.07 -11.73 -6.42
N LEU A 40 1.20 -11.55 -6.79
CA LEU A 40 2.26 -12.51 -6.51
C LEU A 40 2.64 -12.43 -5.03
N GLU A 41 2.94 -13.58 -4.43
CA GLU A 41 3.56 -13.60 -3.12
C GLU A 41 5.02 -13.18 -3.23
N THR A 42 5.44 -12.20 -2.41
CA THR A 42 6.78 -11.61 -2.50
C THR A 42 7.76 -12.17 -1.47
N HIS A 43 7.31 -13.05 -0.56
CA HIS A 43 8.09 -13.66 0.51
C HIS A 43 8.99 -12.66 1.28
N GLY A 44 8.47 -11.46 1.56
CA GLY A 44 9.18 -10.40 2.28
C GLY A 44 10.12 -9.54 1.44
N VAL A 45 10.26 -9.82 0.13
CA VAL A 45 10.97 -8.97 -0.81
C VAL A 45 10.09 -7.78 -1.22
N HIS A 46 10.70 -6.63 -1.52
CA HIS A 46 10.00 -5.46 -2.03
C HIS A 46 9.20 -5.81 -3.30
N PRO A 47 7.91 -5.45 -3.41
CA PRO A 47 7.03 -5.92 -4.50
C PRO A 47 7.55 -5.64 -5.91
N LEU A 48 8.12 -4.46 -6.16
CA LEU A 48 8.72 -4.15 -7.47
C LEU A 48 9.90 -5.06 -7.80
N LEU A 49 10.77 -5.34 -6.81
CA LEU A 49 11.95 -6.18 -7.02
C LEU A 49 11.53 -7.64 -7.26
N ALA A 50 10.57 -8.13 -6.48
CA ALA A 50 9.99 -9.45 -6.67
C ALA A 50 9.38 -9.60 -8.08
N ALA A 51 8.59 -8.62 -8.54
CA ALA A 51 7.99 -8.64 -9.87
C ALA A 51 9.05 -8.68 -10.99
N VAL A 52 10.10 -7.87 -10.89
CA VAL A 52 11.21 -7.85 -11.86
C VAL A 52 11.95 -9.20 -11.87
N HIS A 53 12.27 -9.71 -10.68
CA HIS A 53 12.96 -11.00 -10.54
C HIS A 53 12.11 -12.15 -11.13
N THR A 54 10.83 -12.23 -10.77
CA THR A 54 9.93 -13.27 -11.29
C THR A 54 9.77 -13.17 -12.80
N ALA A 55 9.59 -11.96 -13.34
CA ALA A 55 9.47 -11.77 -14.77
C ALA A 55 10.74 -12.20 -15.52
N PHE A 56 11.91 -11.85 -14.98
CA PHE A 56 13.19 -12.27 -15.55
C PHE A 56 13.38 -13.79 -15.47
N ALA A 57 13.21 -14.38 -14.28
CA ALA A 57 13.47 -15.80 -14.03
C ALA A 57 12.52 -16.73 -14.81
N GLU A 58 11.27 -16.31 -14.99
CA GLU A 58 10.25 -17.08 -15.70
C GLU A 58 10.06 -16.62 -17.16
N HIS A 59 10.90 -15.71 -17.67
CA HIS A 59 10.79 -15.17 -19.04
C HIS A 59 9.38 -14.64 -19.36
N ARG A 60 8.82 -13.86 -18.44
CA ARG A 60 7.50 -13.25 -18.59
C ARG A 60 7.62 -11.80 -19.04
N PRO A 61 6.68 -11.33 -19.88
CA PRO A 61 6.59 -9.91 -20.17
C PRO A 61 6.26 -9.13 -18.89
N LEU A 62 7.04 -8.08 -18.62
CA LEU A 62 6.82 -7.17 -17.51
C LEU A 62 6.38 -5.81 -18.03
N VAL A 63 5.19 -5.37 -17.61
CA VAL A 63 4.69 -4.02 -17.89
C VAL A 63 4.76 -3.21 -16.60
N LEU A 64 5.56 -2.15 -16.61
CA LEU A 64 5.62 -1.20 -15.50
C LEU A 64 4.83 0.05 -15.86
N SER A 65 3.80 0.35 -15.07
CA SER A 65 3.15 1.66 -15.15
C SER A 65 4.07 2.73 -14.53
N PRO A 66 4.03 3.98 -15.02
CA PRO A 66 4.82 5.08 -14.43
C PRO A 66 4.58 5.24 -12.91
N ASP A 67 3.34 5.01 -12.49
CA ASP A 67 2.86 5.03 -11.11
C ASP A 67 3.53 3.96 -10.23
N ALA A 68 3.84 2.76 -10.73
CA ALA A 68 4.60 1.75 -9.98
C ALA A 68 6.02 2.26 -9.61
N ILE A 69 6.65 2.99 -10.52
CA ILE A 69 7.98 3.57 -10.31
C ILE A 69 7.88 4.74 -9.33
N TRP A 70 6.92 5.64 -9.53
CA TRP A 70 6.73 6.80 -8.67
C TRP A 70 6.41 6.40 -7.22
N LEU A 71 5.52 5.43 -7.02
CA LEU A 71 5.17 4.91 -5.70
C LEU A 71 6.38 4.28 -5.01
N THR A 72 7.20 3.52 -5.72
CA THR A 72 8.42 2.92 -5.16
C THR A 72 9.40 3.98 -4.67
N MET A 73 9.62 5.05 -5.47
CA MET A 73 10.48 6.16 -5.04
C MET A 73 9.89 6.89 -3.84
N ALA A 74 8.59 7.19 -3.85
CA ALA A 74 7.91 7.85 -2.75
C ALA A 74 7.99 7.03 -1.45
N GLN A 75 7.81 5.71 -1.53
CA GLN A 75 7.97 4.78 -0.41
C GLN A 75 9.40 4.81 0.15
N GLY A 76 10.41 4.78 -0.72
CA GLY A 76 11.82 4.87 -0.32
C GLY A 76 12.16 6.21 0.36
N VAL A 77 11.70 7.33 -0.20
CA VAL A 77 11.88 8.65 0.39
C VAL A 77 11.15 8.77 1.73
N ALA A 78 9.91 8.29 1.83
CA ALA A 78 9.16 8.29 3.08
C ALA A 78 9.86 7.46 4.15
N GLN A 79 10.41 6.29 3.79
CA GLN A 79 11.19 5.46 4.69
C GLN A 79 12.47 6.18 5.15
N HIS A 80 13.20 6.82 4.23
CA HIS A 80 14.38 7.60 4.56
C HIS A 80 14.06 8.74 5.53
N ILE A 81 12.99 9.51 5.26
CA ILE A 81 12.53 10.59 6.15
C ILE A 81 12.17 10.04 7.53
N ARG A 82 11.43 8.92 7.59
CA ARG A 82 11.04 8.28 8.84
C ARG A 82 12.25 7.89 9.69
N LEU A 83 13.29 7.33 9.07
CA LEU A 83 14.52 6.91 9.76
C LEU A 83 15.42 8.09 10.15
N ASN A 84 15.32 9.22 9.43
CA ASN A 84 16.19 10.40 9.62
C ASN A 84 15.41 11.64 10.08
N GLY A 85 14.31 11.44 10.82
CA GLY A 85 13.34 12.49 11.12
C GLY A 85 13.93 13.71 11.83
N GLU A 86 14.84 13.51 12.79
CA GLU A 86 15.49 14.63 13.50
C GLU A 86 16.50 15.38 12.61
N SER A 87 17.32 14.66 11.84
CA SER A 87 18.29 15.28 10.94
C SER A 87 17.63 16.07 9.80
N LEU A 88 16.42 15.70 9.40
CA LEU A 88 15.67 16.36 8.33
C LEU A 88 14.59 17.33 8.86
N ARG A 89 14.47 17.48 10.17
CA ARG A 89 13.38 18.20 10.84
C ARG A 89 13.21 19.62 10.34
N ASP A 90 14.30 20.39 10.33
CA ASP A 90 14.29 21.81 9.97
C ASP A 90 13.83 22.08 8.53
N ARG A 91 13.87 21.04 7.68
CA ARG A 91 13.42 21.11 6.28
C ARG A 91 11.93 20.76 6.11
N LEU A 92 11.34 20.07 7.08
CA LEU A 92 10.01 19.46 6.95
C LEU A 92 8.97 20.05 7.91
N VAL A 93 9.37 20.46 9.11
CA VAL A 93 8.47 20.97 10.15
C VAL A 93 9.08 22.15 10.90
N ARG A 94 8.22 23.02 11.46
CA ARG A 94 8.64 24.24 12.20
C ARG A 94 8.60 24.06 13.73
N HIS A 95 8.73 22.84 14.22
CA HIS A 95 8.69 22.56 15.66
C HIS A 95 9.74 21.53 16.05
N GLU A 96 10.21 21.62 17.28
CA GLU A 96 11.07 20.62 17.90
C GLU A 96 10.25 19.41 18.37
N GLY A 97 10.90 18.25 18.45
CA GLY A 97 10.30 17.01 18.95
C GLY A 97 8.96 16.65 18.30
N ARG A 98 8.02 16.13 19.09
CA ARG A 98 6.68 15.75 18.62
C ARG A 98 5.65 16.77 19.09
N LYS A 99 4.87 17.32 18.16
CA LYS A 99 3.73 18.18 18.49
C LYS A 99 2.47 17.34 18.59
N LYS A 100 1.81 17.37 19.75
CA LYS A 100 0.50 16.72 19.95
C LYS A 100 -0.57 17.52 19.19
N LEU A 101 -1.28 16.86 18.28
CA LEU A 101 -2.44 17.43 17.59
C LEU A 101 -3.71 17.02 18.34
N THR A 102 -4.50 18.01 18.75
CA THR A 102 -5.84 17.80 19.31
C THR A 102 -6.86 18.02 18.21
N VAL A 103 -7.67 17.01 17.91
CA VAL A 103 -8.73 17.08 16.90
C VAL A 103 -10.08 17.06 17.62
N GLU A 104 -10.79 18.18 17.61
CA GLU A 104 -12.15 18.26 18.11
C GLU A 104 -13.14 18.04 16.96
N ARG A 105 -14.01 17.04 17.08
CA ARG A 105 -15.15 16.88 16.16
C ARG A 105 -16.35 17.59 16.75
N ALA A 106 -16.54 18.87 16.39
CA ALA A 106 -17.62 19.71 16.88
C ALA A 106 -19.04 19.14 16.64
N ASN A 107 -19.21 18.17 15.72
CA ASN A 107 -20.52 17.62 15.35
C ASN A 107 -20.61 16.09 15.54
N TRP A 108 -19.85 15.50 16.47
CA TRP A 108 -20.03 14.09 16.81
C TRP A 108 -21.35 13.89 17.57
N CYS A 109 -22.38 13.46 16.84
CA CYS A 109 -23.70 13.17 17.39
C CYS A 109 -24.03 11.68 17.15
N PRO A 110 -23.83 10.80 18.15
CA PRO A 110 -24.04 9.37 17.97
C PRO A 110 -25.50 9.00 17.68
N SER A 111 -26.47 9.83 18.09
CA SER A 111 -27.90 9.62 17.81
C SER A 111 -28.29 9.77 16.33
N ARG A 112 -27.39 10.29 15.47
CA ARG A 112 -27.61 10.39 14.01
C ARG A 112 -27.34 9.06 13.27
N LEU A 113 -26.65 8.11 13.90
CA LEU A 113 -26.40 6.76 13.37
C LEU A 113 -27.43 5.73 13.84
N LEU A 114 -28.26 6.08 14.82
CA LEU A 114 -29.35 5.21 15.24
C LEU A 114 -30.45 5.27 14.19
N PRO A 115 -30.93 4.11 13.69
CA PRO A 115 -32.12 4.08 12.88
C PRO A 115 -33.26 4.82 13.59
N ARG A 116 -34.02 5.62 12.84
CA ARG A 116 -35.09 6.49 13.34
C ARG A 116 -36.17 5.76 14.17
N TRP A 117 -36.23 4.43 14.11
CA TRP A 117 -37.13 3.57 14.88
C TRP A 117 -36.66 3.22 16.30
N MET A 118 -35.40 3.54 16.68
CA MET A 118 -34.86 3.26 18.03
C MET A 118 -35.23 4.30 19.10
N GLY A 119 -36.06 5.29 18.76
CA GLY A 119 -36.38 6.46 19.59
C GLY A 119 -37.55 6.33 20.56
N SER A 120 -38.12 5.14 20.78
CA SER A 120 -39.34 5.00 21.61
C SER A 120 -39.27 3.96 22.74
N SER A 121 -38.20 3.15 22.85
CA SER A 121 -38.15 2.07 23.84
C SER A 121 -37.21 2.31 25.04
N LEU A 122 -36.42 3.38 25.05
CA LEU A 122 -35.45 3.67 26.12
C LEU A 122 -35.82 4.86 27.02
N MET A 123 -36.96 5.52 26.77
CA MET A 123 -37.51 6.57 27.64
C MET A 123 -38.72 6.09 28.47
N ALA A 124 -39.03 4.78 28.42
CA ALA A 124 -40.07 4.13 29.22
C ALA A 124 -39.43 2.98 30.00
N GLY A 125 -38.61 3.32 30.98
CA GLY A 125 -37.88 2.35 31.79
C GLY A 125 -37.29 3.00 33.04
N SER A 126 -38.19 3.23 34.01
CA SER A 126 -37.98 3.60 35.43
C SER A 126 -37.34 4.93 35.77
#